data_AF-A0A3N2SDR2-F1
#
_entry.id   AF-A0A3N2SDR2-F1
#
_cell.length_a   1.000
_cell.length_b   1.000
_cell.length_c   1.000
_cell.angle_alpha   90.00
_cell.angle_beta   90.00
_cell.angle_gamma   90.00
#
_symmetry.space_group_name_H-M   'P 1'
#
loop_
_entity.id
_entity.type
_entity.pdbx_description
1 polymer ?
#
loop_
_entity_poly.entity_id
_entity_poly.type
_entity_poly.pdbx_seq_one_letter_code
_entity_poly.pdbx_strand_id
1 'polypeptide(L)'
;MSNDLKVIAVVQFNRGEALVLSRPLNFVYEEIGRDLIGSDGPFKRALFYSPASEAFKAFAGREMKLNMQDGSQRVVKDHWWAGCLPGHIDVTTGDLESLKKCYVFFGGAAITADDFQVLRESYTGCVYPYWDYEKLIKYDDMRKDLYRRLFHEEKRVRSLVREVKRLAKESAQ
;
A
#
# COMPACT_ATOMS: atom_id res chain seq x y z
N MET A 1 -8.05 5.19 -14.00
CA MET A 1 -7.50 5.87 -12.81
C MET A 1 -6.04 6.14 -13.13
N SER A 2 -5.56 7.39 -13.03
CA SER A 2 -4.18 7.72 -13.40
C SER A 2 -3.19 6.85 -12.63
N ASN A 3 -2.21 6.29 -13.34
CA ASN A 3 -1.11 5.48 -12.78
C ASN A 3 -0.09 6.33 -11.99
N ASP A 4 -0.37 7.62 -11.83
CA ASP A 4 0.50 8.58 -11.19
C ASP A 4 0.58 8.32 -9.70
N LEU A 5 1.81 8.21 -9.22
CA LEU A 5 2.13 8.08 -7.82
C LEU A 5 1.88 9.42 -7.12
N LYS A 6 1.04 9.41 -6.09
CA LYS A 6 0.68 10.62 -5.32
C LYS A 6 0.63 10.29 -3.83
N VAL A 7 1.00 11.25 -3.00
CA VAL A 7 0.77 11.19 -1.55
C VAL A 7 -0.69 11.58 -1.30
N ILE A 8 -1.46 10.67 -0.71
CA ILE A 8 -2.89 10.88 -0.42
C ILE A 8 -3.15 11.21 1.05
N ALA A 9 -2.21 10.87 1.94
CA ALA A 9 -2.23 11.22 3.34
C ALA A 9 -0.82 11.13 3.93
N VAL A 10 -0.60 11.86 5.02
CA VAL A 10 0.61 11.75 5.84
C VAL A 10 0.18 11.31 7.23
N VAL A 11 0.85 10.29 7.75
CA VAL A 11 0.53 9.67 9.04
C VAL A 11 1.72 9.80 9.98
N GLN A 12 1.51 10.43 11.12
CA GLN A 12 2.53 10.53 12.15
C GLN A 12 2.59 9.24 12.98
N PHE A 13 3.79 8.72 13.19
CA PHE A 13 4.03 7.59 14.08
C PHE A 13 5.34 7.81 14.85
N ASN A 14 5.32 7.58 16.17
CA ASN A 14 6.47 7.87 17.04
C ASN A 14 7.01 9.30 16.81
N ARG A 15 8.25 9.42 16.32
CA ARG A 15 8.89 10.70 15.95
C ARG A 15 9.00 10.93 14.44
N GLY A 16 8.42 10.04 13.63
CA GLY A 16 8.51 10.07 12.18
C GLY A 16 7.14 10.22 11.50
N GLU A 17 7.20 10.26 10.18
CA GLU A 17 6.03 10.31 9.30
C GLU A 17 6.07 9.15 8.32
N ALA A 18 4.88 8.61 8.01
CA ALA A 18 4.66 7.65 6.95
C ALA A 18 3.83 8.30 5.85
N LEU A 19 4.20 8.03 4.59
CA LEU A 19 3.45 8.50 3.43
C LEU A 19 2.45 7.43 2.99
N VAL A 20 1.19 7.83 2.85
CA VAL A 20 0.18 6.99 2.22
C VAL A 20 0.14 7.29 0.73
N LEU A 21 0.32 6.27 -0.09
CA LEU A 21 0.45 6.39 -1.54
C LEU A 21 -0.84 5.99 -2.27
N SER A 22 -1.08 6.61 -3.43
CA SER A 22 -2.22 6.31 -4.31
C SER A 22 -2.21 4.89 -4.88
N ARG A 23 -1.02 4.28 -4.98
CA ARG A 23 -0.80 2.92 -5.50
C ARG A 23 0.40 2.27 -4.79
N PRO A 24 0.51 0.93 -4.81
CA PRO A 24 1.71 0.25 -4.34
C PRO A 24 2.94 0.66 -5.17
N LEU A 25 4.10 0.62 -4.51
CA LEU A 25 5.40 0.77 -5.18
C LEU A 25 5.75 -0.52 -5.93
N ASN A 26 6.03 -0.40 -7.22
CA ASN A 26 6.34 -1.50 -8.12
C ASN A 26 7.75 -1.29 -8.69
N PHE A 27 8.75 -1.67 -7.89
CA PHE A 27 10.15 -1.47 -8.27
C PHE A 27 10.54 -2.33 -9.48
N VAL A 28 11.15 -1.67 -10.45
CA VAL A 28 11.85 -2.30 -11.57
C VAL A 28 13.34 -2.17 -11.33
N TYR A 29 14.07 -3.28 -11.40
CA TYR A 29 15.47 -3.38 -10.98
C TYR A 29 16.43 -3.29 -12.16
N GLU A 30 17.54 -2.60 -11.91
CA GLU A 30 18.74 -2.61 -12.74
C GLU A 30 19.92 -3.16 -11.94
N GLU A 31 20.89 -3.75 -12.63
CA GLU A 31 22.15 -4.22 -12.03
C GLU A 31 23.22 -3.15 -12.22
N ILE A 32 23.73 -2.60 -11.11
CA ILE A 32 24.79 -1.60 -11.10
C ILE A 32 26.01 -2.21 -10.41
N GLY A 33 27.00 -2.61 -11.20
CA GLY A 33 28.14 -3.37 -10.70
C GLY A 33 27.68 -4.74 -10.21
N ARG A 34 27.58 -4.91 -8.88
CA ARG A 34 27.09 -6.16 -8.24
C ARG A 34 25.75 -5.95 -7.52
N ASP A 35 25.29 -4.72 -7.38
CA ASP A 35 24.11 -4.38 -6.61
C ASP A 35 22.88 -4.29 -7.49
N LEU A 36 21.71 -4.56 -6.90
CA LEU A 36 20.44 -4.50 -7.59
C LEU A 36 19.65 -3.31 -7.08
N ILE A 37 19.41 -2.33 -7.96
CA ILE A 37 18.75 -1.08 -7.61
C ILE A 37 17.37 -1.06 -8.24
N GLY A 38 16.35 -1.21 -7.42
CA GLY A 38 14.95 -1.04 -7.80
C GLY A 38 14.59 0.43 -7.90
N SER A 39 13.83 0.82 -8.91
CA SER A 39 13.32 2.18 -9.09
C SER A 39 11.82 2.19 -9.34
N ASP A 40 11.11 3.13 -8.73
CA ASP A 40 9.71 3.46 -9.04
C ASP A 40 9.46 4.95 -8.76
N GLY A 41 9.48 5.77 -9.81
CA GLY A 41 9.50 7.23 -9.66
C GLY A 41 10.73 7.70 -8.86
N PRO A 42 10.58 8.59 -7.87
CA PRO A 42 11.69 9.07 -7.04
C PRO A 42 12.14 8.03 -6.00
N PHE A 43 11.38 6.95 -5.80
CA PHE A 43 11.72 5.92 -4.83
C PHE A 43 12.73 4.93 -5.42
N LYS A 44 13.68 4.54 -4.58
CA LYS A 44 14.71 3.55 -4.83
C LYS A 44 14.60 2.41 -3.82
N ARG A 45 15.07 1.23 -4.19
CA ARG A 45 15.25 0.10 -3.28
C ARG A 45 16.53 -0.61 -3.62
N ALA A 46 17.54 -0.48 -2.78
CA ALA A 46 18.82 -1.13 -3.00
C ALA A 46 18.84 -2.51 -2.33
N LEU A 47 19.33 -3.49 -3.09
CA LEU A 47 19.69 -4.82 -2.62
C LEU A 47 21.18 -5.01 -2.83
N PHE A 48 21.92 -5.06 -1.72
CA PHE A 48 23.36 -5.23 -1.69
C PHE A 48 23.72 -6.69 -1.51
N TYR A 49 24.65 -7.17 -2.33
CA TYR A 49 25.17 -8.52 -2.15
C TYR A 49 26.21 -8.54 -1.03
N SER A 50 25.93 -9.32 0.02
CA SER A 50 26.92 -9.66 1.04
C SER A 50 26.71 -11.11 1.50
N PRO A 51 27.75 -11.97 1.42
CA PRO A 51 27.67 -13.33 1.93
C PRO A 51 27.15 -13.35 3.37
N ALA A 52 26.15 -14.19 3.59
CA ALA A 52 25.60 -14.41 4.91
C ALA A 52 26.55 -15.36 5.63
N SER A 53 27.00 -14.98 6.82
CA SER A 53 27.76 -15.89 7.67
C SER A 53 26.87 -17.04 8.14
N GLU A 54 27.48 -18.14 8.61
CA GLU A 54 26.73 -19.30 9.09
C GLU A 54 25.71 -18.93 10.19
N ALA A 55 26.06 -17.97 11.06
CA ALA A 55 25.20 -17.48 12.13
C ALA A 55 23.95 -16.71 11.63
N PHE A 56 24.02 -16.12 10.42
CA PHE A 56 22.94 -15.32 9.84
C PHE A 56 22.29 -15.98 8.62
N LYS A 57 22.57 -17.26 8.38
CA LYS A 57 22.02 -18.02 7.23
C LYS A 57 20.49 -18.07 7.24
N ALA A 58 19.88 -18.17 8.42
CA ALA A 58 18.41 -18.13 8.58
C ALA A 58 17.81 -16.74 8.29
N PHE A 59 18.63 -15.69 8.28
CA PHE A 59 18.22 -14.30 8.04
C PHE A 59 18.72 -13.77 6.70
N ALA A 60 19.32 -14.62 5.86
CA ALA A 60 20.04 -14.27 4.63
C ALA A 60 19.14 -13.79 3.48
N GLY A 61 18.13 -12.99 3.75
CA GLY A 61 17.16 -12.54 2.77
C GLY A 61 16.12 -13.62 2.44
N ARG A 62 14.91 -13.16 2.18
CA ARG A 62 13.85 -14.02 1.63
C ARG A 62 14.11 -14.23 0.15
N GLU A 63 13.68 -15.37 -0.40
CA GLU A 63 13.56 -15.53 -1.85
C GLU A 63 12.59 -14.47 -2.41
N MET A 64 13.08 -13.68 -3.37
CA MET A 64 12.33 -12.59 -3.99
C MET A 64 12.42 -12.71 -5.51
N LYS A 65 11.28 -12.48 -6.18
CA LYS A 65 11.22 -12.32 -7.64
C LYS A 65 11.28 -10.83 -7.96
N LEU A 66 12.30 -10.42 -8.69
CA LEU A 66 12.54 -9.05 -9.10
C LEU A 66 12.17 -8.90 -10.57
N ASN A 67 11.40 -7.85 -10.89
CA ASN A 67 11.17 -7.46 -12.27
C ASN A 67 12.36 -6.60 -12.71
N MET A 68 13.02 -6.98 -13.79
CA MET A 68 14.20 -6.31 -14.30
C MET A 68 13.82 -5.28 -15.37
N GLN A 69 14.69 -4.29 -15.59
CA GLN A 69 14.47 -3.22 -16.58
C GLN A 69 14.35 -3.73 -18.02
N ASP A 70 15.01 -4.85 -18.35
CA ASP A 70 14.93 -5.52 -19.64
C ASP A 70 13.62 -6.33 -19.84
N GLY A 71 12.72 -6.31 -18.84
CA GLY A 71 11.46 -7.04 -18.83
C GLY A 71 11.57 -8.49 -18.35
N SER A 72 12.79 -8.97 -18.03
CA SER A 72 12.99 -10.29 -17.45
C SER A 72 12.62 -10.34 -15.97
N GLN A 73 12.55 -11.55 -15.41
CA GLN A 73 12.42 -11.75 -13.97
C GLN A 73 13.65 -12.45 -13.43
N ARG A 74 14.22 -11.89 -12.36
CA ARG A 74 15.35 -12.48 -11.64
C ARG A 74 14.88 -12.96 -10.26
N VAL A 75 15.15 -14.22 -9.95
CA VAL A 75 14.97 -14.72 -8.59
C VAL A 75 16.26 -14.48 -7.83
N VAL A 76 16.17 -13.74 -6.73
CA VAL A 76 17.28 -13.57 -5.78
C VAL A 76 16.94 -14.29 -4.49
N LYS A 77 17.93 -14.96 -3.93
CA LYS A 77 17.82 -15.72 -2.70
C LYS A 77 19.20 -15.79 -2.08
N ASP A 78 19.25 -15.75 -0.75
CA ASP A 78 20.46 -15.86 0.05
C ASP A 78 21.45 -14.70 -0.25
N HIS A 79 21.99 -14.05 0.78
CA HIS A 79 23.08 -13.06 0.66
C HIS A 79 22.70 -11.68 0.07
N TRP A 80 21.41 -11.42 -0.15
CA TRP A 80 20.93 -10.10 -0.61
C TRP A 80 20.26 -9.35 0.54
N TRP A 81 20.79 -8.17 0.84
CA TRP A 81 20.35 -7.37 1.98
C TRP A 81 19.74 -6.06 1.50
N ALA A 82 18.57 -5.71 2.05
CA ALA A 82 18.01 -4.39 1.86
C ALA A 82 18.93 -3.35 2.53
N GLY A 83 19.15 -2.25 1.85
CA GLY A 83 19.90 -1.12 2.40
C GLY A 83 19.48 0.21 1.79
N CYS A 84 20.14 1.27 2.22
CA CYS A 84 19.88 2.62 1.77
C CYS A 84 21.07 3.13 0.95
N LEU A 85 20.79 3.76 -0.20
CA LEU A 85 21.81 4.36 -1.05
C LEU A 85 22.40 5.61 -0.38
N PRO A 86 23.69 5.92 -0.63
CA PRO A 86 24.25 7.20 -0.22
C PRO A 86 23.42 8.38 -0.73
N GLY A 87 23.23 9.39 0.12
CA GLY A 87 22.41 10.57 -0.20
C GLY A 87 20.89 10.34 -0.20
N HIS A 88 20.44 9.12 0.11
CA HIS A 88 19.02 8.81 0.27
C HIS A 88 18.66 8.63 1.75
N ILE A 89 17.41 8.90 2.08
CA ILE A 89 16.78 8.62 3.36
C ILE A 89 15.82 7.45 3.21
N ASP A 90 15.71 6.61 4.24
CA ASP A 90 14.69 5.55 4.28
C ASP A 90 13.33 6.17 4.65
N VAL A 91 12.31 5.83 3.90
CA VAL A 91 10.96 6.36 4.04
C VAL A 91 9.97 5.24 4.26
N THR A 92 9.13 5.45 5.25
CA THR A 92 8.05 4.53 5.59
C THR A 92 6.84 4.86 4.73
N THR A 93 6.34 3.86 4.01
CA THR A 93 5.23 4.05 3.06
C THR A 93 4.20 2.94 3.16
N GLY A 94 2.99 3.21 2.66
CA GLY A 94 1.95 2.20 2.47
C GLY A 94 0.92 2.70 1.47
N ASP A 95 0.39 1.83 0.62
CA ASP A 95 -0.74 2.20 -0.24
C ASP A 95 -2.07 2.00 0.47
N LEU A 96 -3.08 2.79 0.09
CA LEU A 96 -4.39 2.80 0.74
C LEU A 96 -5.04 1.42 0.81
N GLU A 97 -4.97 0.67 -0.29
CA GLU A 97 -5.68 -0.59 -0.42
C GLU A 97 -5.01 -1.70 0.38
N SER A 98 -3.68 -1.69 0.48
CA SER A 98 -2.95 -2.56 1.41
C SER A 98 -3.22 -2.21 2.86
N LEU A 99 -3.22 -0.92 3.22
CA LEU A 99 -3.44 -0.46 4.60
C LEU A 99 -4.84 -0.77 5.13
N LYS A 100 -5.85 -0.78 4.26
CA LYS A 100 -7.21 -1.22 4.60
C LYS A 100 -7.26 -2.70 4.98
N LYS A 101 -6.47 -3.55 4.30
CA LYS A 101 -6.40 -4.99 4.58
C LYS A 101 -5.60 -5.29 5.84
N CYS A 102 -4.44 -4.66 5.97
CA CYS A 102 -3.53 -4.80 7.09
C CYS A 102 -2.89 -3.44 7.38
N TYR A 103 -3.19 -2.85 8.54
CA TYR A 103 -2.75 -1.50 8.89
C TYR A 103 -1.30 -1.50 9.38
N VAL A 104 -0.38 -1.80 8.46
CA VAL A 104 1.06 -1.86 8.70
C VAL A 104 1.76 -1.13 7.56
N PHE A 105 2.59 -0.16 7.93
CA PHE A 105 3.46 0.53 6.99
C PHE A 105 4.78 -0.22 6.83
N PHE A 106 5.38 -0.10 5.66
CA PHE A 106 6.64 -0.76 5.32
C PHE A 106 7.73 0.28 5.07
N GLY A 107 8.89 0.09 5.69
CA GLY A 107 10.12 0.78 5.32
C GLY A 107 10.85 0.09 4.17
N GLY A 108 12.10 0.47 3.92
CA GLY A 108 12.93 -0.11 2.87
C GLY A 108 12.66 0.46 1.48
N ALA A 109 12.08 1.66 1.43
CA ALA A 109 12.08 2.50 0.24
C ALA A 109 12.98 3.69 0.54
N ALA A 110 13.93 3.97 -0.34
CA ALA A 110 14.88 5.06 -0.20
C ALA A 110 14.50 6.20 -1.16
N ILE A 111 14.71 7.45 -0.77
CA ILE A 111 14.44 8.63 -1.61
C ILE A 111 15.45 9.73 -1.27
N THR A 112 15.75 10.63 -2.20
CA THR A 112 16.57 11.81 -1.88
C THR A 112 15.81 12.77 -0.96
N ALA A 113 16.51 13.61 -0.20
CA ALA A 113 15.87 14.58 0.67
C ALA A 113 15.01 15.60 -0.11
N ASP A 114 15.52 16.04 -1.27
CA ASP A 114 14.83 17.01 -2.13
C ASP A 114 13.55 16.43 -2.72
N ASP A 115 13.61 15.21 -3.27
CA ASP A 115 12.42 14.54 -3.82
C ASP A 115 11.39 14.22 -2.73
N PHE A 116 11.85 13.87 -1.52
CA PHE A 116 10.96 13.68 -0.38
C PHE A 116 10.23 14.97 -0.02
N GLN A 117 10.95 16.09 0.03
CA GLN A 117 10.35 17.38 0.34
C GLN A 117 9.29 17.77 -0.71
N VAL A 118 9.60 17.60 -2.00
CA VAL A 118 8.63 17.84 -3.10
C VAL A 118 7.38 16.98 -2.94
N LEU A 119 7.54 15.68 -2.66
CA LEU A 119 6.39 14.79 -2.43
C LEU A 119 5.60 15.19 -1.18
N ARG A 120 6.29 15.56 -0.10
CA ARG A 120 5.67 15.93 1.17
C ARG A 120 4.88 17.24 1.07
N GLU A 121 5.37 18.20 0.29
CA GLU A 121 4.73 19.49 0.00
C GLU A 121 3.56 19.35 -0.99
N SER A 122 3.58 18.32 -1.85
CA SER A 122 2.44 18.05 -2.74
C SER A 122 1.15 17.70 -1.98
N TYR A 123 1.27 17.28 -0.72
CA TYR A 123 0.15 16.99 0.15
C TYR A 123 -0.20 18.19 1.03
N THR A 124 -1.37 18.77 0.79
CA THR A 124 -1.86 19.97 1.50
C THR A 124 -2.86 19.66 2.62
N GLY A 125 -3.13 18.37 2.88
CA GLY A 125 -4.03 17.94 3.94
C GLY A 125 -3.39 17.96 5.33
N CYS A 126 -4.14 17.53 6.34
CA CYS A 126 -3.63 17.41 7.70
C CYS A 126 -2.75 16.16 7.89
N VAL A 127 -1.84 16.23 8.84
CA VAL A 127 -1.09 15.05 9.30
C VAL A 127 -1.97 14.30 10.29
N TYR A 128 -2.23 13.03 10.01
CA TYR A 128 -3.07 12.19 10.86
C TYR A 128 -2.24 11.47 11.93
N PRO A 129 -2.70 11.41 13.19
CA PRO A 129 -2.17 10.45 14.16
C PRO A 129 -2.39 9.01 13.67
N TYR A 130 -1.42 8.13 13.92
CA TYR A 130 -1.44 6.72 13.48
C TYR A 130 -2.79 6.04 13.66
N TRP A 131 -3.29 5.96 14.90
CA TRP A 131 -4.55 5.26 15.19
C TRP A 131 -5.80 5.95 14.65
N ASP A 132 -5.75 7.26 14.39
CA ASP A 132 -6.90 7.98 13.87
C ASP A 132 -7.04 7.79 12.36
N TYR A 133 -5.93 7.67 11.64
CA TYR A 133 -5.96 7.32 10.23
C TYR A 133 -6.50 5.90 10.00
N GLU A 134 -6.13 4.93 10.84
CA GLU A 134 -6.69 3.57 10.77
C GLU A 134 -8.22 3.58 10.88
N LYS A 135 -8.75 4.29 11.89
CA LYS A 135 -10.19 4.43 12.09
C LYS A 135 -10.84 5.07 10.87
N LEU A 136 -10.24 6.12 10.32
CA LEU A 136 -10.77 6.82 9.15
C LEU A 136 -10.92 5.87 7.95
N ILE A 137 -9.86 5.17 7.57
CA ILE A 137 -9.88 4.35 6.35
C ILE A 137 -10.74 3.08 6.50
N LYS A 138 -10.83 2.52 7.72
CA LYS A 138 -11.68 1.35 8.01
C LYS A 138 -13.15 1.72 8.20
N TYR A 139 -13.42 2.86 8.83
CA TYR A 139 -14.79 3.36 9.00
C TYR A 139 -15.45 3.63 7.65
N ASP A 140 -14.69 4.15 6.69
CA ASP A 140 -15.22 4.48 5.37
C ASP A 140 -15.69 3.24 4.60
N ASP A 141 -14.96 2.13 4.73
CA ASP A 141 -15.34 0.84 4.15
C ASP A 141 -16.53 0.21 4.89
N MET A 142 -16.55 0.27 6.23
CA MET A 142 -17.69 -0.17 7.03
C MET A 142 -18.97 0.60 6.65
N ARG A 143 -18.88 1.92 6.52
CA ARG A 143 -20.00 2.78 6.11
C ARG A 143 -20.54 2.38 4.73
N LYS A 144 -19.65 2.14 3.76
CA LYS A 144 -20.04 1.70 2.41
C LYS A 144 -20.71 0.33 2.42
N ASP A 145 -20.22 -0.61 3.23
CA ASP A 145 -20.84 -1.93 3.39
C ASP A 145 -22.24 -1.83 3.99
N LEU A 146 -22.42 -1.03 5.05
CA LEU A 146 -23.73 -0.79 5.67
C LEU A 146 -24.74 -0.20 4.68
N TYR A 147 -24.34 0.78 3.87
CA TYR A 147 -25.22 1.33 2.84
C TYR A 147 -25.61 0.30 1.78
N ARG A 148 -24.69 -0.59 1.36
CA ARG A 148 -25.02 -1.68 0.43
C ARG A 148 -26.05 -2.64 1.04
N ARG A 149 -25.85 -3.05 2.30
CA ARG A 149 -26.79 -3.94 3.00
C ARG A 149 -28.17 -3.30 3.13
N LEU A 150 -28.22 -2.02 3.53
CA LEU A 150 -29.48 -1.27 3.63
C LEU A 150 -30.22 -1.23 2.29
N PHE A 151 -29.51 -0.94 1.20
CA PHE A 151 -30.09 -0.95 -0.14
C PHE A 151 -30.68 -2.31 -0.53
N HIS A 152 -30.00 -3.41 -0.21
CA HIS A 152 -30.51 -4.76 -0.46
C HIS A 152 -31.76 -5.06 0.37
N GLU A 153 -31.76 -4.71 1.66
CA GLU A 153 -32.92 -4.93 2.53
C GLU A 153 -34.13 -4.09 2.11
N GLU A 154 -33.95 -2.82 1.73
CA GLU A 154 -35.02 -2.00 1.17
C GLU A 154 -35.63 -2.60 -0.09
N LYS A 155 -34.81 -3.24 -0.95
CA LYS A 155 -35.29 -3.93 -2.15
C LYS A 155 -36.11 -5.17 -1.79
N ARG A 156 -35.66 -5.95 -0.80
CA ARG A 156 -36.37 -7.14 -0.29
C ARG A 156 -37.72 -6.76 0.32
N VAL A 157 -37.74 -5.76 1.19
CA VAL A 157 -38.97 -5.22 1.81
C VAL A 157 -39.94 -4.73 0.73
N ARG A 158 -39.47 -3.96 -0.25
CA ARG A 158 -40.31 -3.51 -1.38
C ARG A 158 -40.91 -4.68 -2.16
N SER A 159 -40.14 -5.73 -2.41
CA SER A 159 -40.64 -6.95 -3.06
C SER A 159 -41.70 -7.66 -2.23
N LEU A 160 -41.46 -7.82 -0.92
CA LEU A 160 -42.39 -8.48 0.00
C LEU A 160 -43.70 -7.70 0.12
N VAL A 161 -43.64 -6.37 0.24
CA VAL A 161 -44.83 -5.51 0.27
C VAL A 161 -45.66 -5.65 -1.01
N ARG A 162 -45.02 -5.73 -2.18
CA ARG A 162 -45.73 -5.97 -3.45
C ARG A 162 -46.43 -7.32 -3.46
N GLU A 163 -45.75 -8.36 -2.99
CA GLU A 163 -46.30 -9.71 -2.95
C GLU A 163 -47.48 -9.84 -1.97
N VAL A 164 -47.35 -9.28 -0.77
CA VAL A 164 -48.46 -9.24 0.21
C VAL A 164 -49.66 -8.48 -0.37
N LYS A 165 -49.43 -7.35 -1.04
CA LYS A 165 -50.51 -6.60 -1.72
C LYS A 165 -51.18 -7.40 -2.84
N ARG A 166 -50.40 -8.20 -3.59
CA ARG A 166 -50.92 -9.09 -4.63
C ARG A 166 -51.82 -10.17 -4.02
N LEU A 167 -51.32 -10.89 -3.03
CA LEU A 167 -52.06 -11.96 -2.33
C LEU A 167 -53.33 -11.44 -1.65
N ALA A 168 -53.28 -10.27 -1.01
CA ALA A 168 -54.45 -9.65 -0.40
C ALA A 168 -55.54 -9.27 -1.42
N LYS A 169 -55.16 -8.91 -2.64
CA LYS A 169 -56.10 -8.62 -3.72
C LYS A 169 -56.74 -9.90 -4.28
N GLU A 170 -55.95 -10.97 -4.39
CA GLU A 170 -56.42 -12.29 -4.85
C GLU A 170 -57.38 -12.95 -3.85
N SER A 171 -57.19 -12.72 -2.55
CA SER A 171 -58.06 -13.26 -1.50
C SER A 171 -59.34 -12.45 -1.24
N ALA A 172 -59.47 -11.28 -1.87
CA ALA A 172 -60.66 -10.43 -1.83
C ALA A 172 -61.58 -10.60 -3.05
N GLN A 173 -61.22 -11.47 -4.00
CA GLN A 173 -62.02 -11.89 -5.16
C GLN A 173 -62.65 -13.25 -4.91
#